data_AF-A0A927NCQ0-F1
#
_entry.id   AF-A0A927NCQ0-F1
#
_cell.length_a   1.000
_cell.length_b   1.000
_cell.length_c   1.000
_cell.angle_alpha   90.00
_cell.angle_beta   90.00
_cell.angle_gamma   90.00
#
_symmetry.space_group_name_H-M   'P 1'
#
loop_
_entity.id
_entity.type
_entity.pdbx_description
1 polymer ?
#
loop_
_entity_poly.entity_id
_entity_poly.type
_entity_poly.pdbx_seq_one_letter_code
_entity_poly.pdbx_strand_id
1 'polypeptide(L)'
;MKYKVIGWTFSENYDIENAQLTFAARHAIVDEIRNNGYLFSGYDHQEAWYGCPVLNDGKKRMCSQRGFAGIMAEAHGDTELYSYSRYMFGIPQEIMITPKPKVNLQEISEARNLCENFSLKVSEEQYARLLSEGMLTLEDLPTLRYIDAFDTVTITYGAGNTTFEVLGVDRHKDLPNEDCLEIAMPKFDIGGIQKQERKMHEAKTLLKIKLKPYEKQL
;
A
#
# COMPACT_ATOMS: atom_id res chain seq x y z
N MET A 1 4.71 -4.63 12.18
CA MET A 1 4.52 -4.51 10.73
C MET A 1 5.10 -5.74 10.07
N LYS A 2 4.29 -6.42 9.27
CA LYS A 2 4.72 -7.59 8.49
C LYS A 2 5.88 -7.31 7.54
N TYR A 3 5.85 -6.19 6.83
CA TYR A 3 6.87 -5.88 5.84
C TYR A 3 8.03 -5.09 6.43
N LYS A 4 9.23 -5.38 5.93
CA LYS A 4 10.44 -4.57 6.11
C LYS A 4 11.24 -4.55 4.81
N VAL A 5 11.97 -3.47 4.55
CA VAL A 5 12.92 -3.40 3.45
C VAL A 5 14.14 -4.26 3.80
N ILE A 6 14.51 -5.19 2.91
CA ILE A 6 15.69 -6.06 3.05
C ILE A 6 16.80 -5.69 2.07
N GLY A 7 16.59 -4.62 1.30
CA GLY A 7 17.57 -4.10 0.37
C GLY A 7 16.99 -3.29 -0.76
N TRP A 8 17.88 -2.87 -1.64
CA TRP A 8 17.58 -1.98 -2.75
C TRP A 8 18.22 -2.51 -4.03
N THR A 9 17.52 -2.35 -5.14
CA THR A 9 17.90 -2.87 -6.45
C THR A 9 17.52 -1.89 -7.57
N PHE A 10 17.94 -2.20 -8.79
CA PHE A 10 17.49 -1.52 -9.99
C PHE A 10 16.05 -1.93 -10.37
N SER A 11 15.29 -0.99 -10.94
CA SER A 11 13.94 -1.20 -11.46
C SER A 11 13.88 -2.34 -12.50
N GLU A 12 14.89 -2.45 -13.37
CA GLU A 12 14.98 -3.47 -14.41
C GLU A 12 15.71 -4.75 -13.96
N ASN A 13 15.97 -4.94 -12.67
CA ASN A 13 16.48 -6.22 -12.19
C ASN A 13 15.39 -7.31 -12.33
N TYR A 14 15.41 -8.05 -13.43
CA TYR A 14 14.41 -9.07 -13.76
C TYR A 14 14.53 -10.35 -12.92
N ASP A 15 15.62 -10.54 -12.17
CA ASP A 15 15.80 -11.68 -11.27
C ASP A 15 14.93 -11.57 -10.00
N ILE A 16 14.42 -10.36 -9.72
CA ILE A 16 13.55 -10.09 -8.58
C ILE A 16 12.16 -9.71 -9.10
N GLU A 17 11.16 -10.53 -8.75
CA GLU A 17 9.77 -10.31 -9.14
C GLU A 17 9.24 -8.99 -8.55
N ASN A 18 8.45 -8.27 -9.35
CA ASN A 18 7.75 -7.08 -8.89
C ASN A 18 6.40 -7.44 -8.26
N ALA A 19 6.05 -6.76 -7.17
CA ALA A 19 4.71 -6.82 -6.57
C ALA A 19 4.06 -5.44 -6.51
N GLN A 20 2.73 -5.44 -6.36
CA GLN A 20 1.97 -4.23 -6.13
C GLN A 20 2.44 -3.52 -4.84
N LEU A 21 2.50 -2.19 -4.91
CA LEU A 21 2.73 -1.34 -3.75
C LEU A 21 1.44 -1.22 -2.93
N THR A 22 1.32 -2.00 -1.85
CA THR A 22 0.20 -1.92 -0.89
C THR A 22 0.48 -0.87 0.18
N PHE A 23 -0.52 -0.49 0.99
CA PHE A 23 -0.32 0.44 2.11
C PHE A 23 0.72 -0.04 3.11
N ALA A 24 0.66 -1.33 3.49
CA ALA A 24 1.64 -1.92 4.40
C ALA A 24 3.06 -1.90 3.80
N ALA A 25 3.20 -2.16 2.50
CA ALA A 25 4.47 -2.07 1.80
C ALA A 25 5.00 -0.62 1.74
N ARG A 26 4.13 0.35 1.42
CA ARG A 26 4.45 1.78 1.40
C ARG A 26 4.97 2.24 2.77
N HIS A 27 4.26 1.92 3.85
CA HIS A 27 4.68 2.30 5.21
C HIS A 27 6.04 1.70 5.59
N ALA A 28 6.29 0.44 5.24
CA ALA A 28 7.61 -0.17 5.47
C ALA A 28 8.73 0.57 4.72
N ILE A 29 8.47 1.06 3.51
CA ILE A 29 9.43 1.85 2.72
C ILE A 29 9.62 3.24 3.31
N VAL A 30 8.54 3.92 3.73
CA VAL A 30 8.57 5.22 4.39
C VAL A 30 9.42 5.17 5.66
N ASP A 31 9.19 4.16 6.50
CA ASP A 31 9.94 3.98 7.74
C ASP A 31 11.41 3.68 7.46
N GLU A 32 11.73 2.86 6.46
CA GLU A 32 13.12 2.60 6.05
C GLU A 32 13.83 3.88 5.60
N ILE A 33 13.20 4.68 4.74
CA ILE A 33 13.74 5.96 4.25
C ILE A 33 13.98 6.90 5.42
N ARG A 34 13.00 7.04 6.32
CA ARG A 34 13.09 7.91 7.49
C ARG A 34 14.20 7.48 8.44
N ASN A 35 14.30 6.18 8.72
CA ASN A 35 15.30 5.64 9.66
C ASN A 35 16.74 5.77 9.15
N ASN A 36 16.94 5.71 7.83
CA ASN A 36 18.27 5.82 7.22
C ASN A 36 18.58 7.23 6.69
N GLY A 37 17.61 8.15 6.73
CA GLY A 37 17.73 9.49 6.18
C GLY A 37 17.93 9.50 4.66
N TYR A 38 17.41 8.50 3.94
CA TYR A 38 17.56 8.47 2.49
C TYR A 38 16.87 9.65 1.82
N LEU A 39 17.49 10.17 0.78
CA LEU A 39 17.04 11.33 0.03
C LEU A 39 17.47 11.17 -1.42
N PHE A 40 16.53 10.74 -2.26
CA PHE A 40 16.71 10.60 -3.71
C PHE A 40 15.37 10.80 -4.41
N SER A 41 15.39 10.96 -5.73
CA SER A 41 14.19 11.33 -6.48
C SER A 41 13.37 10.12 -6.93
N GLY A 42 12.12 10.38 -7.30
CA GLY A 42 11.30 9.42 -8.03
C GLY A 42 11.88 9.06 -9.40
N TYR A 43 12.72 9.90 -9.99
CA TYR A 43 13.46 9.57 -11.21
C TYR A 43 14.50 8.47 -10.91
N ASP A 44 15.26 8.61 -9.83
CA ASP A 44 16.21 7.58 -9.39
C ASP A 44 15.53 6.24 -9.10
N HIS A 45 14.28 6.24 -8.62
CA HIS A 45 13.50 5.01 -8.43
C HIS A 45 13.41 4.16 -9.71
N GLN A 46 13.33 4.81 -10.87
CA GLN A 46 13.17 4.15 -12.17
C GLN A 46 14.50 3.95 -12.88
N GLU A 47 15.47 4.84 -12.68
CA GLU A 47 16.67 4.91 -13.52
C GLU A 47 17.97 4.55 -12.79
N ALA A 48 17.95 4.43 -11.45
CA ALA A 48 19.16 4.18 -10.67
C ALA A 48 19.22 2.77 -10.09
N TRP A 49 20.44 2.23 -9.97
CA TRP A 49 20.73 0.88 -9.47
C TRP A 49 20.28 0.60 -8.02
N TYR A 50 19.94 1.65 -7.27
CA TYR A 50 19.51 1.61 -5.87
C TYR A 50 18.07 2.10 -5.69
N GLY A 51 17.34 2.40 -6.76
CA GLY A 51 16.07 3.12 -6.70
C GLY A 51 14.88 2.30 -6.18
N CYS A 52 14.93 0.97 -6.31
CA CYS A 52 13.78 0.11 -6.08
C CYS A 52 13.93 -0.71 -4.78
N PRO A 53 13.05 -0.53 -3.78
CA PRO A 53 13.11 -1.28 -2.54
C PRO A 53 12.64 -2.73 -2.74
N VAL A 54 13.30 -3.65 -2.07
CA VAL A 54 12.93 -5.07 -1.99
C VAL A 54 12.50 -5.37 -0.56
N LEU A 55 11.32 -5.94 -0.39
CA LEU A 55 10.77 -6.27 0.94
C LEU A 55 11.07 -7.71 1.32
N ASN A 56 10.89 -8.03 2.60
CA ASN A 56 11.07 -9.38 3.16
C ASN A 56 10.10 -10.45 2.62
N ASP A 57 9.21 -10.13 1.69
CA ASP A 57 8.52 -11.13 0.85
C ASP A 57 9.33 -11.54 -0.40
N GLY A 58 10.55 -11.00 -0.54
CA GLY A 58 11.44 -11.25 -1.66
C GLY A 58 11.08 -10.49 -2.93
N LYS A 59 10.07 -9.61 -2.90
CA LYS A 59 9.59 -8.90 -4.09
C LYS A 59 9.99 -7.42 -4.06
N LYS A 60 10.36 -6.90 -5.23
CA LYS A 60 10.61 -5.47 -5.39
C LYS A 60 9.29 -4.71 -5.52
N ARG A 61 9.28 -3.45 -5.08
CA ARG A 61 8.11 -2.56 -5.22
C ARG A 61 8.45 -1.45 -6.19
N MET A 62 7.86 -1.52 -7.38
CA MET A 62 7.91 -0.46 -8.37
C MET A 62 6.64 0.38 -8.33
N CYS A 63 6.81 1.69 -8.48
CA CYS A 63 5.72 2.61 -8.74
C CYS A 63 6.16 3.69 -9.74
N SER A 64 5.24 4.57 -10.11
CA SER A 64 5.58 5.69 -10.99
C SER A 64 6.57 6.64 -10.29
N GLN A 65 7.30 7.41 -11.08
CA GLN A 65 8.13 8.52 -10.62
C GLN A 65 7.38 9.42 -9.60
N ARG A 66 6.11 9.72 -9.88
CA ARG A 66 5.23 10.50 -8.98
C ARG A 66 4.89 9.75 -7.71
N GLY A 67 4.55 8.46 -7.84
CA GLY A 67 4.23 7.60 -6.71
C GLY A 67 5.37 7.54 -5.71
N PHE A 68 6.59 7.32 -6.19
CA PHE A 68 7.77 7.26 -5.34
C PHE A 68 8.14 8.63 -4.76
N ALA A 69 7.99 9.71 -5.53
CA ALA A 69 8.16 11.06 -5.03
C ALA A 69 7.18 11.39 -3.88
N GLY A 70 5.97 10.82 -3.91
CA GLY A 70 5.02 10.89 -2.80
C GLY A 70 5.49 10.12 -1.55
N ILE A 71 6.11 8.95 -1.72
CA ILE A 71 6.72 8.20 -0.61
C ILE A 71 7.83 9.02 0.04
N MET A 72 8.67 9.67 -0.77
CA MET A 72 9.77 10.49 -0.28
C MET A 72 9.24 11.71 0.50
N ALA A 73 8.25 12.43 -0.06
CA ALA A 73 7.61 13.54 0.65
C ALA A 73 7.03 13.10 2.01
N GLU A 74 6.36 11.96 2.06
CA GLU A 74 5.80 11.40 3.30
C GLU A 74 6.89 11.01 4.32
N ALA A 75 7.99 10.42 3.88
CA ALA A 75 9.12 10.06 4.74
C ALA A 75 9.76 11.30 5.40
N HIS A 76 9.84 12.41 4.66
CA HIS A 76 10.37 13.69 5.12
C HIS A 76 9.33 14.60 5.79
N GLY A 77 8.08 14.14 5.93
CA GLY A 77 7.03 14.87 6.65
C GLY A 77 6.43 16.05 5.88
N ASP A 78 6.59 16.10 4.56
CA ASP A 78 6.02 17.14 3.72
C ASP A 78 4.55 16.84 3.39
N THR A 79 3.62 17.46 4.13
CA THR A 79 2.17 17.22 4.05
C THR A 79 1.41 18.16 3.10
N GLU A 80 2.09 19.11 2.48
CA GLU A 80 1.47 20.07 1.57
C GLU A 80 0.96 19.40 0.28
N LEU A 81 -0.16 19.89 -0.24
CA LEU A 81 -0.64 19.51 -1.57
C LEU A 81 0.47 19.81 -2.59
N TYR A 82 0.91 18.80 -3.34
CA TYR A 82 2.01 18.84 -4.31
C TYR A 82 3.45 18.79 -3.75
N SER A 83 3.65 18.48 -2.47
CA SER A 83 4.99 18.26 -1.91
C SER A 83 5.86 17.26 -2.68
N TYR A 84 5.22 16.21 -3.22
CA TYR A 84 5.88 15.21 -4.08
C TYR A 84 6.66 15.83 -5.25
N SER A 85 6.27 16.99 -5.76
CA SER A 85 6.93 17.63 -6.91
C SER A 85 8.40 17.95 -6.62
N ARG A 86 8.75 18.23 -5.36
CA ARG A 86 10.13 18.48 -4.90
C ARG A 86 11.04 17.26 -5.09
N TYR A 87 10.46 16.07 -5.07
CA TYR A 87 11.19 14.80 -5.14
C TYR A 87 11.04 14.11 -6.50
N MET A 88 10.33 14.72 -7.47
CA MET A 88 9.96 14.02 -8.70
C MET A 88 11.15 13.84 -9.65
N PHE A 89 11.78 14.94 -10.10
CA PHE A 89 12.69 14.92 -11.27
C PHE A 89 14.19 14.86 -10.95
N GLY A 90 14.59 15.14 -9.72
CA GLY A 90 15.99 15.09 -9.34
C GLY A 90 16.25 15.79 -8.03
N ILE A 91 17.18 15.25 -7.25
CA ILE A 91 17.73 15.89 -6.05
C ILE A 91 19.17 16.26 -6.37
N PRO A 92 19.67 17.46 -5.99
CA PRO A 92 21.06 17.81 -6.17
C PRO A 92 21.99 16.73 -5.61
N GLN A 93 22.98 16.30 -6.39
CA GLN A 93 23.84 15.18 -6.03
C GLN A 93 24.60 15.41 -4.73
N GLU A 94 24.86 16.69 -4.40
CA GLU A 94 25.60 17.11 -3.21
C GLU A 94 24.84 16.81 -1.90
N ILE A 95 23.52 16.69 -1.97
CA ILE A 95 22.66 16.41 -0.80
C ILE A 95 21.99 15.05 -0.87
N MET A 96 22.20 14.30 -1.95
CA MET A 96 21.56 13.01 -2.17
C MET A 96 22.13 11.98 -1.20
N ILE A 97 21.24 11.23 -0.54
CA ILE A 97 21.59 10.14 0.37
C ILE A 97 20.93 8.87 -0.17
N THR A 98 21.72 7.99 -0.76
CA THR A 98 21.21 6.80 -1.47
C THR A 98 21.49 5.52 -0.71
N PRO A 99 20.62 4.51 -0.84
CA PRO A 99 20.93 3.17 -0.37
C PRO A 99 22.01 2.54 -1.25
N LYS A 100 22.74 1.57 -0.70
CA LYS A 100 23.65 0.74 -1.50
C LYS A 100 22.85 -0.33 -2.24
N PRO A 101 23.06 -0.55 -3.55
CA PRO A 101 22.44 -1.65 -4.29
C PRO A 101 22.86 -3.01 -3.71
N LYS A 102 22.03 -3.58 -2.83
CA LYS A 102 22.25 -4.89 -2.23
C LYS A 102 20.95 -5.38 -1.60
N VAL A 103 20.62 -6.64 -1.85
CA VAL A 103 19.47 -7.33 -1.26
C VAL A 103 19.97 -8.45 -0.35
N ASN A 104 19.50 -8.48 0.89
CA ASN A 104 19.79 -9.57 1.81
C ASN A 104 18.75 -10.70 1.66
N LEU A 105 19.02 -11.64 0.76
CA LEU A 105 18.11 -12.76 0.49
C LEU A 105 17.88 -13.68 1.70
N GLN A 106 18.76 -13.65 2.71
CA GLN A 106 18.59 -14.42 3.95
C GLN A 106 17.47 -13.87 4.84
N GLU A 107 17.01 -12.65 4.59
CA GLU A 107 15.93 -12.01 5.34
C GLU A 107 14.55 -12.21 4.68
N ILE A 108 14.47 -12.99 3.61
CA ILE A 108 13.19 -13.37 3.01
C ILE A 108 12.43 -14.29 3.97
N SER A 109 11.20 -13.89 4.27
CA SER A 109 10.24 -14.63 5.07
C SER A 109 9.23 -15.33 4.17
N GLU A 110 8.81 -16.53 4.58
CA GLU A 110 7.65 -17.18 3.97
C GLU A 110 6.39 -16.35 4.16
N ALA A 111 5.48 -16.35 3.18
CA ALA A 111 4.26 -15.53 3.19
C ALA A 111 3.42 -15.69 4.48
N ARG A 112 3.35 -16.91 5.03
CA ARG A 112 2.63 -17.19 6.30
C ARG A 112 3.20 -16.44 7.51
N ASN A 113 4.50 -16.13 7.51
CA ASN A 113 5.15 -15.38 8.59
C ASN A 113 4.94 -13.87 8.45
N LEU A 114 4.39 -13.43 7.31
CA LEU A 114 4.01 -12.06 7.02
C LEU A 114 2.51 -11.82 7.24
N CYS A 115 1.76 -12.84 7.66
CA CYS A 115 0.34 -12.72 7.97
C CYS A 115 0.12 -11.91 9.25
N GLU A 116 -0.74 -10.90 9.18
CA GLU A 116 -1.31 -10.22 10.35
C GLU A 116 -2.75 -10.69 10.60
N ASN A 117 -3.23 -10.56 11.84
CA ASN A 117 -4.59 -10.95 12.23
C ASN A 117 -5.39 -9.69 12.58
N PHE A 118 -6.53 -9.54 11.92
CA PHE A 118 -7.45 -8.42 12.13
C PHE A 118 -8.74 -8.91 12.77
N SER A 119 -9.32 -8.12 13.67
CA SER A 119 -10.60 -8.45 14.31
C SER A 119 -11.64 -7.41 13.94
N LEU A 120 -12.77 -7.86 13.39
CA LEU A 120 -13.84 -7.01 12.89
C LEU A 120 -15.18 -7.40 13.46
N LYS A 121 -15.92 -6.40 13.96
CA LYS A 121 -17.34 -6.57 14.26
C LYS A 121 -18.15 -6.11 13.06
N VAL A 122 -19.06 -6.94 12.59
CA VAL A 122 -19.88 -6.65 11.40
C VAL A 122 -21.37 -6.71 11.73
N SER A 123 -22.19 -6.04 10.92
CA SER A 123 -23.65 -6.16 11.00
C SER A 123 -24.13 -7.52 10.46
N GLU A 124 -25.38 -7.88 10.78
CA GLU A 124 -26.04 -9.07 10.22
C GLU A 124 -26.05 -9.05 8.69
N GLU A 125 -26.37 -7.89 8.10
CA GLU A 125 -26.38 -7.70 6.65
C GLU A 125 -25.00 -7.94 6.03
N GLN A 126 -23.94 -7.40 6.65
CA GLN A 126 -22.57 -7.60 6.19
C GLN A 126 -22.13 -9.06 6.31
N TYR A 127 -22.49 -9.74 7.40
CA TYR A 127 -22.17 -11.14 7.60
C TYR A 127 -22.90 -12.05 6.60
N ALA A 128 -24.19 -11.80 6.37
CA ALA A 128 -24.97 -12.53 5.39
C ALA A 128 -24.40 -12.37 3.97
N ARG A 129 -24.05 -11.13 3.57
CA ARG A 129 -23.41 -10.85 2.28
C ARG A 129 -22.05 -11.53 2.14
N LEU A 130 -21.25 -11.55 3.20
CA LEU A 130 -19.99 -12.26 3.20
C LEU A 130 -20.18 -13.75 2.91
N LEU A 131 -21.13 -14.41 3.57
CA LEU A 131 -21.40 -15.83 3.36
C LEU A 131 -21.90 -16.13 1.95
N SER A 132 -22.67 -15.22 1.35
CA SER A 132 -23.21 -15.41 -0.01
C SER A 132 -22.23 -15.03 -1.13
N GLU A 133 -21.45 -13.96 -0.95
CA GLU A 133 -20.61 -13.36 -2.00
C GLU A 133 -19.11 -13.69 -1.82
N GLY A 134 -18.69 -14.18 -0.65
CA GLY A 134 -17.28 -14.31 -0.28
C GLY A 134 -16.55 -12.96 -0.19
N MET A 135 -17.30 -11.87 -0.03
CA MET A 135 -16.78 -10.50 -0.02
C MET A 135 -17.34 -9.71 1.14
N LEU A 136 -16.46 -8.95 1.79
CA LEU A 136 -16.81 -7.99 2.81
C LEU A 136 -16.57 -6.57 2.29
N THR A 137 -17.61 -5.74 2.32
CA THR A 137 -17.52 -4.32 1.96
C THR A 137 -17.54 -3.50 3.25
N LEU A 138 -16.44 -2.79 3.52
CA LEU A 138 -16.23 -2.03 4.73
C LEU A 138 -15.99 -0.56 4.41
N GLU A 139 -16.28 0.30 5.38
CA GLU A 139 -15.75 1.65 5.39
C GLU A 139 -14.22 1.60 5.45
N ASP A 140 -13.59 2.54 4.75
CA ASP A 140 -12.15 2.71 4.73
C ASP A 140 -11.64 3.32 6.03
N LEU A 141 -11.33 2.44 6.99
CA LEU A 141 -10.72 2.81 8.26
C LEU A 141 -9.20 2.67 8.18
N PRO A 142 -8.40 3.59 8.76
CA PRO A 142 -6.94 3.54 8.70
C PRO A 142 -6.33 2.19 9.09
N THR A 143 -6.90 1.51 10.10
CA THR A 143 -6.43 0.20 10.56
C THR A 143 -6.68 -0.93 9.56
N LEU A 144 -7.69 -0.80 8.70
CA LEU A 144 -8.06 -1.81 7.71
C LEU A 144 -7.30 -1.66 6.39
N ARG A 145 -6.71 -0.49 6.15
CA ARG A 145 -5.90 -0.22 4.97
C ARG A 145 -4.66 -1.11 4.88
N TYR A 146 -4.15 -1.58 6.02
CA TYR A 146 -3.00 -2.47 6.14
C TYR A 146 -3.30 -3.93 5.80
N ILE A 147 -4.59 -4.29 5.68
CA ILE A 147 -4.99 -5.64 5.26
C ILE A 147 -4.47 -5.89 3.84
N ASP A 148 -3.85 -7.05 3.65
CA ASP A 148 -3.31 -7.55 2.40
C ASP A 148 -3.66 -9.04 2.22
N ALA A 149 -3.34 -9.59 1.05
CA ALA A 149 -3.47 -11.03 0.83
C ALA A 149 -2.69 -11.83 1.89
N PHE A 150 -3.20 -13.01 2.23
CA PHE A 150 -2.71 -13.93 3.26
C PHE A 150 -2.87 -13.50 4.71
N ASP A 151 -3.31 -12.27 4.99
CA ASP A 151 -3.75 -11.90 6.35
C ASP A 151 -4.99 -12.71 6.74
N THR A 152 -5.27 -12.79 8.04
CA THR A 152 -6.56 -13.32 8.50
C THR A 152 -7.44 -12.23 9.09
N VAL A 153 -8.75 -12.39 8.90
CA VAL A 153 -9.78 -11.53 9.47
C VAL A 153 -10.70 -12.41 10.31
N THR A 154 -10.71 -12.17 11.61
CA THR A 154 -11.69 -12.75 12.53
C THR A 154 -12.90 -11.84 12.61
N ILE A 155 -14.04 -12.37 12.19
CA ILE A 155 -15.30 -11.65 12.15
C ILE A 155 -16.15 -12.06 13.34
N THR A 156 -16.55 -11.07 14.13
CA THR A 156 -17.50 -11.21 15.24
C THR A 156 -18.89 -10.79 14.79
N TYR A 157 -19.83 -11.72 14.86
CA TYR A 157 -21.25 -11.50 14.63
C TYR A 157 -22.10 -12.22 15.68
N GLY A 158 -23.00 -11.49 16.34
CA GLY A 158 -23.75 -12.00 17.49
C GLY A 158 -22.82 -12.47 18.62
N ALA A 159 -22.95 -13.72 19.04
CA ALA A 159 -22.06 -14.37 20.00
C ALA A 159 -20.96 -15.23 19.34
N GLY A 160 -20.93 -15.29 18.00
CA GLY A 160 -20.02 -16.15 17.24
C GLY A 160 -18.82 -15.40 16.69
N ASN A 161 -17.71 -16.12 16.51
CA ASN A 161 -16.51 -15.65 15.82
C ASN A 161 -16.15 -16.64 14.71
N THR A 162 -15.89 -16.12 13.51
CA THR A 162 -15.46 -16.93 12.36
C THR A 162 -14.22 -16.28 11.76
N THR A 163 -13.17 -17.06 11.52
CA THR A 163 -11.91 -16.57 10.93
C THR A 163 -11.86 -16.90 9.44
N PHE A 164 -11.42 -15.92 8.66
CA PHE A 164 -11.28 -15.99 7.21
C PHE A 164 -9.86 -15.64 6.80
N GLU A 165 -9.38 -16.25 5.73
CA GLU A 165 -8.15 -15.82 5.03
C GLU A 165 -8.51 -14.75 3.99
N VAL A 166 -7.67 -13.72 3.89
CA VAL A 166 -7.77 -12.67 2.87
C VAL A 166 -7.15 -13.14 1.58
N LEU A 167 -7.96 -13.19 0.53
CA LEU A 167 -7.52 -13.53 -0.83
C LEU A 167 -7.06 -12.31 -1.63
N GLY A 168 -7.56 -11.13 -1.27
CA GLY A 168 -7.24 -9.89 -1.95
C GLY A 168 -8.07 -8.73 -1.42
N VAL A 169 -7.58 -7.51 -1.68
CA VAL A 169 -8.22 -6.28 -1.24
C VAL A 169 -8.31 -5.32 -2.42
N ASP A 170 -9.54 -5.08 -2.87
CA ASP A 170 -9.83 -4.06 -3.88
C ASP A 170 -10.12 -2.73 -3.19
N ARG A 171 -9.38 -1.71 -3.59
CA ARG A 171 -9.47 -0.35 -3.06
C ARG A 171 -10.07 0.54 -4.14
N HIS A 172 -11.05 1.39 -3.78
CA HIS A 172 -11.67 2.29 -4.74
C HIS A 172 -10.63 3.28 -5.30
N LYS A 173 -10.74 3.66 -6.58
CA LYS A 173 -9.79 4.57 -7.24
C LYS A 173 -9.90 6.04 -6.79
N ASP A 174 -11.05 6.41 -6.24
CA ASP A 174 -11.35 7.76 -5.75
C ASP A 174 -11.20 7.86 -4.22
N LEU A 175 -10.24 7.10 -3.66
CA LEU A 175 -9.84 7.29 -2.26
C LEU A 175 -9.39 8.76 -2.05
N PRO A 176 -9.48 9.30 -0.83
CA PRO A 176 -9.04 10.67 -0.55
C PRO A 176 -7.65 10.92 -1.13
N ASN A 177 -7.39 12.14 -1.64
CA ASN A 177 -6.12 12.50 -2.29
C ASN A 177 -4.86 12.27 -1.43
N GLU A 178 -5.04 12.13 -0.13
CA GLU A 178 -4.00 11.76 0.84
C GLU A 178 -3.50 10.30 0.64
N ASP A 179 -4.28 9.49 -0.09
CA ASP A 179 -4.22 8.03 -0.08
C ASP A 179 -4.24 7.39 -1.48
N CYS A 180 -4.40 8.17 -2.56
CA CYS A 180 -4.26 7.63 -3.91
C CYS A 180 -2.78 7.37 -4.22
N LEU A 181 -2.40 6.09 -4.24
CA LEU A 181 -1.10 5.59 -4.74
C LEU A 181 -0.82 6.05 -6.19
N GLU A 182 -1.87 6.42 -6.93
CA GLU A 182 -1.78 7.25 -8.12
C GLU A 182 -2.20 8.68 -7.76
N ILE A 183 -1.23 9.56 -7.52
CA ILE A 183 -1.50 10.99 -7.37
C ILE A 183 -2.23 11.47 -8.64
N ALA A 184 -3.56 11.55 -8.54
CA ALA A 184 -4.43 11.78 -9.67
C ALA A 184 -4.20 13.20 -10.22
N MET A 185 -3.97 13.25 -11.53
CA MET A 185 -4.09 14.50 -12.29
C MET A 185 -5.49 15.08 -12.06
N PRO A 186 -5.64 16.37 -11.73
CA PRO A 186 -6.94 17.00 -11.93
C PRO A 186 -7.23 16.96 -13.43
N LYS A 187 -8.28 16.23 -13.81
CA LYS A 187 -8.93 16.46 -15.11
C LYS A 187 -9.49 17.86 -15.04
N PHE A 188 -8.91 18.78 -15.79
CA PHE A 188 -9.48 20.10 -16.01
C PHE A 188 -10.82 19.92 -16.71
N ASP A 189 -11.91 20.04 -15.95
CA ASP A 189 -13.24 20.23 -16.48
C ASP A 189 -13.79 21.53 -15.90
N ILE A 190 -13.75 22.59 -16.72
CA ILE A 190 -14.00 23.99 -16.34
C ILE A 190 -15.53 24.25 -16.14
N GLY A 191 -16.34 23.20 -15.95
CA GLY A 191 -17.79 23.31 -15.79
C GLY A 191 -18.45 22.41 -14.74
N GLY A 192 -17.68 21.64 -13.95
CA GLY A 192 -18.22 20.51 -13.16
C GLY A 192 -18.36 20.68 -11.64
N ILE A 193 -17.86 21.78 -11.07
CA ILE A 193 -17.51 21.87 -9.63
C ILE A 193 -18.69 21.52 -8.70
N GLN A 194 -19.92 21.96 -9.00
CA GLN A 194 -21.08 21.68 -8.12
C GLN A 194 -21.71 20.28 -8.31
N LYS A 195 -21.47 19.60 -9.45
CA LYS A 195 -22.06 18.28 -9.71
C LYS A 195 -21.17 17.13 -9.22
N GLN A 196 -19.87 17.40 -9.05
CA GLN A 196 -18.88 16.45 -8.55
C GLN A 196 -18.96 16.27 -7.03
N GLU A 197 -19.20 17.33 -6.26
CA GLU A 197 -19.33 17.27 -4.80
C GLU A 197 -20.49 16.36 -4.35
N ARG A 198 -21.63 16.39 -5.05
CA ARG A 198 -22.77 15.51 -4.75
C ARG A 198 -22.53 14.04 -5.10
N LYS A 199 -21.72 13.73 -6.11
CA LYS A 199 -21.34 12.34 -6.44
C LYS A 199 -20.20 11.82 -5.57
N MET A 200 -19.29 12.71 -5.11
CA MET A 200 -18.24 12.36 -4.15
C MET A 200 -18.81 11.98 -2.79
N HIS A 201 -19.92 12.61 -2.36
CA HIS A 201 -20.51 12.27 -1.06
C HIS A 201 -21.16 10.88 -1.03
N GLU A 202 -21.48 10.30 -2.20
CA GLU A 202 -22.05 8.95 -2.35
C GLU A 202 -21.04 7.89 -2.82
N ALA A 203 -19.86 8.30 -3.31
CA ALA A 203 -18.72 7.40 -3.52
C ALA A 203 -18.13 7.02 -2.16
N LYS A 204 -18.88 6.19 -1.42
CA LYS A 204 -18.47 5.65 -0.14
C LYS A 204 -17.05 5.10 -0.28
N THR A 205 -16.17 5.58 0.58
CA THR A 205 -14.81 5.12 0.82
C THR A 205 -14.89 3.66 1.24
N LEU A 206 -14.93 2.75 0.27
CA LEU A 206 -15.20 1.34 0.51
C LEU A 206 -13.97 0.49 0.21
N LEU A 207 -13.58 -0.30 1.21
CA LEU A 207 -12.65 -1.42 1.06
C LEU A 207 -13.46 -2.68 0.74
N LYS A 208 -13.12 -3.37 -0.35
CA LYS A 208 -13.70 -4.68 -0.69
C LYS A 208 -12.67 -5.75 -0.42
N ILE A 209 -12.94 -6.61 0.56
CA ILE A 209 -12.04 -7.67 0.98
C ILE A 209 -12.63 -9.00 0.53
N LYS A 210 -11.88 -9.72 -0.30
CA LYS A 210 -12.26 -11.08 -0.71
C LYS A 210 -11.75 -12.07 0.32
N LEU A 211 -12.64 -12.92 0.82
CA LEU A 211 -12.40 -13.78 1.97
C LEU A 211 -12.75 -15.23 1.64
N LYS A 212 -12.01 -16.19 2.21
CA LYS A 212 -12.41 -17.61 2.25
C LYS A 212 -12.36 -18.14 3.68
N PRO A 213 -13.14 -19.17 4.04
CA PRO A 213 -13.02 -19.81 5.34
C PRO A 213 -11.58 -20.20 5.63
N TYR A 214 -11.11 -19.91 6.84
CA TYR A 214 -9.76 -20.31 7.24
C TYR A 214 -9.74 -21.80 7.57
N GLU A 215 -9.15 -22.59 6.68
CA GLU A 215 -8.89 -24.00 6.92
C GLU A 215 -7.53 -24.14 7.59
N LYS A 216 -7.52 -24.48 8.88
CA LYS A 216 -6.28 -24.77 9.60
C LYS A 216 -5.67 -26.03 8.96
N GLN A 217 -4.64 -25.87 8.14
CA GLN A 217 -3.89 -27.01 7.62
C GLN A 217 -3.26 -27.73 8.81
N LEU A 218 -3.72 -28.98 9.04
CA LEU A 218 -3.25 -29.88 10.09
C LEU A 218 -1.84 -30.38 9.79
#